data_AF-A0A058ZRY3-F1
#
_entry.id   AF-A0A058ZRY3-F1
#
_cell.length_a   1.000
_cell.length_b   1.000
_cell.length_c   1.000
_cell.angle_alpha   90.00
_cell.angle_beta   90.00
_cell.angle_gamma   90.00
#
_symmetry.space_group_name_H-M   'P 1'
#
loop_
_entity.id
_entity.type
_entity.pdbx_description
1 polymer ?
#
loop_
_entity_poly.entity_id
_entity_poly.type
_entity_poly.pdbx_seq_one_letter_code
_entity_poly.pdbx_strand_id
1 'polypeptide(L)'
;MIRLTNKFSNAEIVRTRDLQVLEGLDAVLDVGGVYDPSRDRYDHHQKGFEEVFGHGFSTKLSSAGLVYKHFGKEIIAKELRVDENHPDVHRLYLAVYKSFVEAIDAIDNGISQYDTDQPPRYVNHTHLSARVAKLNPDWIDPDQSAENENEAFQRAMSLAGGEFLDSVRYHAMSWLPARSIVMECLEARHGIDSSGEIVLLKQFCPVSN
;
A
#
# COMPACT_ATOMS: atom_id res chain seq x y z
N MET A 1 0.60 -8.27 -2.90
CA MET A 1 0.19 -8.09 -1.49
C MET A 1 -0.57 -9.29 -0.94
N ILE A 2 -1.71 -9.70 -1.52
CA ILE A 2 -2.56 -10.77 -0.94
C ILE A 2 -1.84 -12.11 -0.69
N ARG A 3 -0.85 -12.48 -1.52
CA ARG A 3 0.00 -13.68 -1.33
C ARG A 3 0.93 -13.61 -0.12
N LEU A 4 0.98 -12.50 0.61
CA LEU A 4 1.70 -12.39 1.88
C LEU A 4 0.83 -12.88 3.06
N THR A 5 -0.47 -13.08 2.85
CA THR A 5 -1.39 -13.67 3.84
C THR A 5 -1.19 -15.18 3.97
N ASN A 6 -1.72 -15.76 5.04
CA ASN A 6 -1.73 -17.20 5.26
C ASN A 6 -2.65 -17.89 4.24
N LYS A 7 -3.86 -17.35 4.05
CA LYS A 7 -4.90 -17.93 3.19
C LYS A 7 -4.45 -18.06 1.74
N PHE A 8 -3.70 -17.08 1.21
CA PHE A 8 -3.33 -17.02 -0.20
C PHE A 8 -1.82 -17.16 -0.46
N SER A 9 -1.03 -17.59 0.52
CA SER A 9 0.43 -17.72 0.42
C SER A 9 0.89 -18.53 -0.80
N ASN A 10 0.20 -19.64 -1.07
CA ASN A 10 0.47 -20.56 -2.16
C ASN A 10 -0.55 -20.45 -3.31
N ALA A 11 -1.30 -19.35 -3.39
CA ALA A 11 -2.31 -19.18 -4.43
C ALA A 11 -1.67 -19.19 -5.83
N GLU A 12 -2.29 -19.94 -6.74
CA GLU A 12 -2.03 -19.87 -8.17
C GLU A 12 -2.71 -18.63 -8.75
N ILE A 13 -2.08 -18.03 -9.77
CA ILE A 13 -2.56 -16.78 -10.36
C ILE A 13 -3.15 -17.08 -11.73
N VAL A 14 -4.43 -16.76 -11.90
CA VAL A 14 -5.13 -16.82 -13.17
C VAL A 14 -5.40 -15.39 -13.64
N ARG A 15 -4.84 -15.00 -14.79
CA ARG A 15 -5.10 -13.71 -15.43
C ARG A 15 -6.20 -13.88 -16.48
N THR A 16 -7.39 -13.37 -16.20
CA THR A 16 -8.55 -13.42 -17.11
C THR A 16 -9.57 -12.33 -16.79
N ARG A 17 -10.44 -12.02 -17.73
CA ARG A 17 -11.65 -11.20 -17.54
C ARG A 17 -12.94 -11.98 -17.82
N ASP A 18 -12.83 -13.28 -18.10
CA ASP A 18 -13.99 -14.14 -18.35
C ASP A 18 -14.75 -14.39 -17.05
N LEU A 19 -15.97 -13.86 -16.97
CA LEU A 19 -16.83 -13.95 -15.80
C LEU A 19 -17.09 -15.41 -15.37
N GLN A 20 -17.18 -16.35 -16.30
CA GLN A 20 -17.41 -17.76 -15.97
C GLN A 20 -16.22 -18.38 -15.24
N VAL A 21 -14.99 -17.97 -15.61
CA VAL A 21 -13.78 -18.39 -14.89
C VAL A 21 -13.72 -17.70 -13.53
N LEU A 22 -14.01 -16.39 -13.46
CA LEU A 22 -13.96 -15.61 -12.22
C LEU A 22 -14.93 -16.11 -11.14
N GLU A 23 -16.08 -16.66 -11.54
CA GLU A 23 -17.05 -17.26 -10.62
C GLU A 23 -16.48 -18.43 -9.81
N GLY A 24 -15.57 -19.21 -10.41
CA GLY A 24 -14.94 -20.38 -9.78
C GLY A 24 -13.69 -20.08 -8.94
N LEU A 25 -13.17 -18.85 -8.95
CA LEU A 25 -11.93 -18.50 -8.25
C LEU A 25 -12.16 -18.21 -6.76
N ASP A 26 -11.20 -18.58 -5.92
CA ASP A 26 -11.24 -18.31 -4.47
C ASP A 26 -11.25 -16.81 -4.15
N ALA A 27 -10.47 -16.03 -4.89
CA ALA A 27 -10.43 -14.57 -4.79
C ALA A 27 -10.34 -13.95 -6.19
N VAL A 28 -10.89 -12.74 -6.34
CA VAL A 28 -10.82 -11.97 -7.60
C VAL A 28 -10.47 -10.53 -7.27
N LEU A 29 -9.45 -10.01 -7.96
CA LEU A 29 -8.89 -8.69 -7.73
C LEU A 29 -8.98 -7.88 -9.01
N ASP A 30 -9.38 -6.61 -8.90
CA ASP A 30 -9.28 -5.61 -9.98
C ASP A 30 -10.12 -5.88 -11.24
N VAL A 31 -10.89 -6.97 -11.25
CA VAL A 31 -11.78 -7.36 -12.35
C VAL A 31 -13.07 -7.97 -11.80
N GLY A 32 -14.10 -8.06 -12.65
CA GLY A 32 -15.39 -8.67 -12.32
C GLY A 32 -16.45 -7.68 -11.80
N GLY A 33 -16.10 -6.44 -11.51
CA GLY A 33 -17.01 -5.35 -11.17
C GLY A 33 -17.68 -5.49 -9.80
N VAL A 34 -17.06 -6.23 -8.87
CA VAL A 34 -17.63 -6.56 -7.55
C VAL A 34 -16.64 -6.29 -6.43
N TYR A 35 -17.10 -5.53 -5.43
CA TYR A 35 -16.49 -5.48 -4.10
C TYR A 35 -17.36 -6.24 -3.10
N ASP A 36 -16.87 -7.41 -2.66
CA ASP A 36 -17.49 -8.25 -1.65
C ASP A 36 -16.40 -8.94 -0.83
N PRO A 37 -16.01 -8.37 0.32
CA PRO A 37 -14.99 -8.96 1.19
C PRO A 37 -15.35 -10.36 1.71
N SER A 38 -16.64 -10.70 1.81
CA SER A 38 -17.08 -12.02 2.29
C SER A 38 -16.78 -13.13 1.29
N ARG A 39 -16.57 -12.76 0.02
CA ARG A 39 -16.22 -13.65 -1.09
C ARG A 39 -14.85 -13.32 -1.68
N ASP A 40 -14.02 -12.55 -0.98
CA ASP A 40 -12.70 -12.12 -1.44
C ASP A 40 -12.72 -11.49 -2.85
N ARG A 41 -13.73 -10.65 -3.12
CA ARG A 41 -13.86 -9.88 -4.36
C ARG A 41 -13.47 -8.43 -4.09
N TYR A 42 -12.44 -7.95 -4.76
CA TYR A 42 -11.82 -6.65 -4.52
C TYR A 42 -11.65 -5.88 -5.84
N ASP A 43 -12.76 -5.48 -6.44
CA ASP A 43 -12.78 -4.58 -7.60
C ASP A 43 -13.34 -3.20 -7.18
N HIS A 44 -12.89 -2.14 -7.84
CA HIS A 44 -13.28 -0.75 -7.61
C HIS A 44 -13.93 -0.09 -8.85
N HIS A 45 -13.94 -0.77 -10.01
CA HIS A 45 -14.39 -0.22 -11.30
C HIS A 45 -15.92 -0.03 -11.42
N GLN A 46 -16.71 -0.50 -10.45
CA GLN A 46 -18.15 -0.35 -10.44
C GLN A 46 -18.58 1.12 -10.36
N LYS A 47 -19.65 1.44 -11.11
CA LYS A 47 -20.21 2.80 -11.14
C LYS A 47 -20.67 3.21 -9.74
N GLY A 48 -20.25 4.39 -9.30
CA GLY A 48 -20.60 4.92 -7.96
C GLY A 48 -19.83 4.26 -6.82
N PHE A 49 -18.71 3.59 -7.09
CA PHE A 49 -17.83 3.15 -6.01
C PHE A 49 -17.21 4.35 -5.31
N GLU A 50 -17.38 4.43 -3.99
CA GLU A 50 -16.90 5.53 -3.14
C GLU A 50 -16.24 5.00 -1.85
N GLU A 51 -15.83 3.73 -1.83
CA GLU A 51 -15.20 3.14 -0.65
C GLU A 51 -13.86 3.83 -0.39
N VAL A 52 -13.65 4.21 0.86
CA VAL A 52 -12.41 4.80 1.36
C VAL A 52 -11.80 3.91 2.45
N PHE A 53 -10.53 4.12 2.76
CA PHE A 53 -9.86 3.38 3.85
C PHE A 53 -10.53 3.59 5.21
N GLY A 54 -11.12 4.77 5.43
CA GLY A 54 -11.62 5.21 6.73
C GLY A 54 -10.52 5.93 7.50
N HIS A 55 -10.61 5.99 8.84
CA HIS A 55 -9.56 6.56 9.70
C HIS A 55 -9.13 8.01 9.39
N GLY A 56 -10.00 8.80 8.76
CA GLY A 56 -9.71 10.19 8.36
C GLY A 56 -9.19 10.35 6.93
N PHE A 57 -8.96 9.25 6.20
CA PHE A 57 -8.60 9.28 4.79
C PHE A 57 -9.86 9.36 3.91
N SER A 58 -9.80 10.21 2.90
CA SER A 58 -10.89 10.43 1.93
C SER A 58 -10.57 9.93 0.53
N THR A 59 -9.37 9.41 0.30
CA THR A 59 -8.95 8.86 -0.98
C THR A 59 -9.73 7.60 -1.29
N LYS A 60 -10.37 7.57 -2.47
CA LYS A 60 -11.08 6.40 -2.99
C LYS A 60 -10.11 5.25 -3.19
N LEU A 61 -10.49 4.04 -2.77
CA LEU A 61 -9.63 2.86 -2.85
C LEU A 61 -9.53 2.31 -4.28
N SER A 62 -8.34 1.83 -4.65
CA SER A 62 -8.11 0.88 -5.73
C SER A 62 -8.25 -0.56 -5.23
N SER A 63 -8.13 -1.55 -6.13
CA SER A 63 -8.00 -2.97 -5.73
C SER A 63 -6.86 -3.19 -4.72
N ALA A 64 -5.73 -2.50 -4.88
CA ALA A 64 -4.61 -2.60 -3.93
C ALA A 64 -4.98 -2.07 -2.54
N GLY A 65 -5.67 -0.94 -2.47
CA GLY A 65 -6.18 -0.36 -1.22
C GLY A 65 -7.24 -1.23 -0.55
N LEU A 66 -8.13 -1.86 -1.32
CA LEU A 66 -9.11 -2.82 -0.80
C LEU A 66 -8.44 -4.05 -0.19
N VAL A 67 -7.49 -4.66 -0.90
CA VAL A 67 -6.68 -5.77 -0.36
C VAL A 67 -5.95 -5.33 0.91
N TYR A 68 -5.33 -4.16 0.90
CA TYR A 68 -4.65 -3.64 2.08
C TYR A 68 -5.63 -3.40 3.25
N LYS A 69 -6.82 -2.87 2.98
CA LYS A 69 -7.85 -2.63 4.00
C LYS A 69 -8.20 -3.90 4.77
N HIS A 70 -8.36 -5.03 4.07
CA HIS A 70 -8.77 -6.29 4.68
C HIS A 70 -7.62 -7.15 5.21
N PHE A 71 -6.44 -7.10 4.58
CA PHE A 71 -5.33 -8.01 4.91
C PHE A 71 -4.08 -7.31 5.42
N GLY A 72 -4.03 -5.98 5.42
CA GLY A 72 -2.84 -5.21 5.80
C GLY A 72 -2.41 -5.48 7.24
N LYS A 73 -3.35 -5.62 8.19
CA LYS A 73 -3.05 -5.94 9.59
C LYS A 73 -2.41 -7.31 9.74
N GLU A 74 -2.96 -8.34 9.11
CA GLU A 74 -2.39 -9.70 9.09
C GLU A 74 -0.94 -9.67 8.59
N ILE A 75 -0.71 -9.00 7.46
CA ILE A 75 0.63 -8.95 6.85
C ILE A 75 1.62 -8.22 7.77
N ILE A 76 1.23 -7.10 8.35
CA ILE A 76 2.07 -6.33 9.29
C ILE A 76 2.36 -7.15 10.56
N ALA A 77 1.35 -7.82 11.12
CA ALA A 77 1.50 -8.65 12.31
C ALA A 77 2.48 -9.81 12.07
N LYS A 78 2.43 -10.43 10.89
CA LYS A 78 3.38 -11.46 10.46
C LYS A 78 4.81 -10.93 10.36
N GLU A 79 5.01 -9.76 9.74
CA GLU A 79 6.35 -9.15 9.65
C GLU A 79 6.90 -8.78 11.03
N LEU A 80 6.05 -8.32 11.95
CA LEU A 80 6.42 -8.00 13.33
C LEU A 80 6.54 -9.23 14.25
N ARG A 81 5.97 -10.37 13.87
CA ARG A 81 5.83 -11.59 14.70
C ARG A 81 5.07 -11.34 16.00
N VAL A 82 3.97 -10.60 15.91
CA VAL A 82 3.04 -10.30 17.02
C VAL A 82 1.61 -10.65 16.63
N ASP A 83 0.68 -10.55 17.58
CA ASP A 83 -0.76 -10.71 17.31
C ASP A 83 -1.30 -9.53 16.48
N GLU A 84 -2.32 -9.77 15.64
CA GLU A 84 -2.96 -8.72 14.84
C GLU A 84 -3.58 -7.59 15.66
N ASN A 85 -3.97 -7.86 16.91
CA ASN A 85 -4.51 -6.86 17.82
C ASN A 85 -3.42 -6.08 18.57
N HIS A 86 -2.13 -6.37 18.34
CA HIS A 86 -1.05 -5.61 18.96
C HIS A 86 -1.16 -4.13 18.57
N PRO A 87 -1.03 -3.18 19.52
CA PRO A 87 -1.30 -1.77 19.24
C PRO A 87 -0.37 -1.17 18.16
N ASP A 88 0.84 -1.71 18.03
CA ASP A 88 1.77 -1.29 16.97
C ASP A 88 1.35 -1.76 15.58
N VAL A 89 0.64 -2.89 15.45
CA VAL A 89 0.09 -3.32 14.16
C VAL A 89 -0.89 -2.27 13.65
N HIS A 90 -1.76 -1.75 14.52
CA HIS A 90 -2.70 -0.70 14.11
C HIS A 90 -1.97 0.61 13.75
N ARG A 91 -0.93 1.00 14.49
CA ARG A 91 -0.14 2.20 14.19
C ARG A 91 0.54 2.10 12.82
N LEU A 92 1.19 0.97 12.56
CA LEU A 92 1.83 0.70 11.27
C LEU A 92 0.81 0.58 10.15
N TYR A 93 -0.37 0.00 10.41
CA TYR A 93 -1.44 -0.12 9.43
C TYR A 93 -1.87 1.25 8.88
N LEU A 94 -2.00 2.25 9.75
CA LEU A 94 -2.31 3.62 9.34
C LEU A 94 -1.10 4.32 8.69
N ALA A 95 0.11 4.13 9.23
CA ALA A 95 1.32 4.79 8.72
C ALA A 95 1.71 4.30 7.32
N VAL A 96 1.64 2.99 7.08
CA VAL A 96 1.93 2.37 5.78
C VAL A 96 0.85 2.72 4.76
N TYR A 97 -0.43 2.86 5.16
CA TYR A 97 -1.45 3.38 4.26
C TYR A 97 -1.10 4.79 3.78
N LYS A 98 -0.92 5.71 4.73
CA LYS A 98 -0.62 7.13 4.47
C LYS A 98 0.62 7.35 3.60
N SER A 99 1.67 6.59 3.86
CA SER A 99 2.99 6.80 3.24
C SER A 99 3.20 6.04 1.93
N PHE A 100 2.38 5.01 1.64
CA PHE A 100 2.62 4.11 0.52
C PHE A 100 1.35 3.76 -0.25
N VAL A 101 0.34 3.19 0.41
CA VAL A 101 -0.83 2.64 -0.29
C VAL A 101 -1.74 3.74 -0.84
N GLU A 102 -1.94 4.84 -0.09
CA GLU A 102 -2.83 5.93 -0.49
C GLU A 102 -2.41 6.56 -1.84
N ALA A 103 -1.12 6.70 -2.09
CA ALA A 103 -0.63 7.22 -3.37
C ALA A 103 -0.93 6.27 -4.54
N ILE A 104 -0.92 4.96 -4.31
CA ILE A 104 -1.29 3.95 -5.32
C ILE A 104 -2.78 4.07 -5.61
N ASP A 105 -3.61 4.14 -4.57
CA ASP A 105 -5.06 4.33 -4.68
C ASP A 105 -5.41 5.61 -5.45
N ALA A 106 -4.77 6.72 -5.13
CA ALA A 106 -4.99 8.00 -5.79
C ALA A 106 -4.63 7.94 -7.27
N ILE A 107 -3.44 7.42 -7.61
CA ILE A 107 -2.97 7.32 -9.00
C ILE A 107 -3.92 6.47 -9.84
N ASP A 108 -4.33 5.32 -9.31
CA ASP A 108 -5.19 4.37 -10.00
C ASP A 108 -6.61 4.92 -10.24
N ASN A 109 -7.12 5.72 -9.30
CA ASN A 109 -8.40 6.42 -9.45
C ASN A 109 -8.27 7.77 -10.19
N GLY A 110 -7.09 8.14 -10.70
CA GLY A 110 -6.86 9.40 -11.42
C GLY A 110 -7.00 10.66 -10.55
N ILE A 111 -6.77 10.54 -9.24
CA ILE A 111 -6.87 11.63 -8.26
C ILE A 111 -5.55 12.42 -8.25
N SER A 112 -5.63 13.72 -8.49
CA SER A 112 -4.50 14.65 -8.40
C SER A 112 -4.03 14.83 -6.96
N GLN A 113 -2.72 14.95 -6.75
CA GLN A 113 -2.13 15.22 -5.43
C GLN A 113 -2.55 16.58 -4.84
N TYR A 114 -2.90 17.54 -5.69
CA TYR A 114 -3.32 18.88 -5.31
C TYR A 114 -4.63 19.23 -6.00
N ASP A 115 -5.51 19.93 -5.31
CA ASP A 115 -6.74 20.49 -5.86
C ASP A 115 -6.40 21.76 -6.67
N THR A 116 -6.11 21.58 -7.96
CA THR A 116 -5.73 22.67 -8.86
C THR A 116 -6.00 22.33 -10.33
N ASP A 117 -6.43 23.33 -11.10
CA ASP A 117 -6.60 23.24 -12.56
C ASP A 117 -5.30 23.49 -13.35
N GLN A 118 -4.20 23.83 -12.66
CA GLN A 118 -2.93 24.11 -13.32
C GLN A 118 -2.22 22.80 -13.72
N PRO A 119 -1.63 22.72 -14.93
CA PRO A 119 -0.83 21.57 -15.31
C PRO A 119 0.42 21.46 -14.44
N PRO A 120 0.94 20.23 -14.21
CA PRO A 120 2.17 20.06 -13.45
C PRO A 120 3.35 20.71 -14.18
N ARG A 121 4.26 21.32 -13.41
CA ARG A 121 5.46 21.96 -13.97
C ARG A 121 6.43 20.98 -14.64
N TYR A 122 6.34 19.70 -14.27
CA TYR A 122 7.10 18.60 -14.86
C TYR A 122 6.32 17.30 -14.70
N VAL A 123 6.60 16.32 -15.57
CA VAL A 123 6.03 14.96 -15.46
C VAL A 123 7.03 14.07 -14.74
N ASN A 124 6.56 13.32 -13.74
CA ASN A 124 7.39 12.39 -12.95
C ASN A 124 6.96 10.94 -13.21
N HIS A 125 7.90 10.12 -13.69
CA HIS A 125 7.69 8.68 -13.92
C HIS A 125 8.57 7.78 -13.03
N THR A 126 9.00 8.28 -11.86
CA THR A 126 9.80 7.51 -10.89
C THR A 126 8.95 6.77 -9.87
N HIS A 127 7.64 7.06 -9.78
CA HIS A 127 6.73 6.38 -8.85
C HIS A 127 6.50 4.90 -9.20
N LEU A 128 5.98 4.12 -8.24
CA LEU A 128 5.78 2.69 -8.39
C LEU A 128 4.88 2.32 -9.57
N SER A 129 3.72 2.96 -9.74
CA SER A 129 2.81 2.65 -10.85
C SER A 129 3.47 2.81 -12.22
N ALA A 130 4.29 3.86 -12.42
CA ALA A 130 5.03 4.05 -13.67
C ALA A 130 6.12 3.00 -13.87
N ARG A 131 6.80 2.57 -12.80
CA ARG A 131 7.82 1.50 -12.89
C ARG A 131 7.21 0.13 -13.14
N VAL A 132 6.04 -0.16 -12.58
CA VAL A 132 5.24 -1.34 -12.91
C VAL A 132 4.81 -1.30 -14.38
N ALA A 133 4.28 -0.17 -14.86
CA ALA A 133 3.87 -0.02 -16.26
C ALA A 133 5.02 -0.24 -17.25
N LYS A 134 6.25 0.18 -16.90
CA LYS A 134 7.46 -0.04 -17.72
C LYS A 134 7.86 -1.52 -17.87
N LEU A 135 7.27 -2.43 -17.09
CA LEU A 135 7.53 -3.86 -17.20
C LEU A 135 6.61 -4.55 -18.22
N ASN A 136 5.53 -3.89 -18.66
CA ASN A 136 4.68 -4.44 -19.71
C ASN A 136 5.50 -4.62 -21.00
N PRO A 137 5.24 -5.68 -21.79
CA PRO A 137 5.80 -5.82 -23.12
C PRO A 137 5.52 -4.57 -23.95
N ASP A 138 6.52 -4.13 -24.73
CA ASP A 138 6.34 -3.02 -25.66
C ASP A 138 5.40 -3.46 -26.78
N TRP A 139 4.61 -2.53 -27.34
CA TRP A 139 3.73 -2.82 -28.47
C TRP A 139 4.51 -3.22 -29.74
N ILE A 140 5.80 -2.86 -29.84
CA ILE A 140 6.69 -3.30 -30.92
C ILE A 140 7.41 -4.62 -30.63
N ASP A 141 7.24 -5.21 -29.43
CA ASP A 141 7.86 -6.49 -29.10
C ASP A 141 7.30 -7.55 -30.05
N PRO A 142 8.14 -8.28 -30.81
CA PRO A 142 7.67 -9.34 -31.69
C PRO A 142 6.98 -10.49 -30.93
N ASP A 143 7.25 -10.66 -29.63
CA ASP A 143 6.59 -11.65 -28.78
C ASP A 143 5.48 -11.02 -27.94
N GLN A 144 4.25 -11.05 -28.48
CA GLN A 144 3.03 -10.65 -27.78
C GLN A 144 2.30 -11.85 -27.14
N SER A 145 3.03 -12.91 -26.78
CA SER A 145 2.43 -14.11 -26.19
C SER A 145 1.96 -13.88 -24.75
N ALA A 146 0.96 -14.66 -24.33
CA ALA A 146 0.50 -14.68 -22.94
C ALA A 146 1.62 -15.08 -21.96
N GLU A 147 2.60 -15.88 -22.40
CA GLU A 147 3.74 -16.28 -21.58
C GLU A 147 4.64 -15.07 -21.29
N ASN A 148 5.02 -14.29 -22.31
CA ASN A 148 5.81 -13.06 -22.13
C ASN A 148 5.10 -12.06 -21.22
N GLU A 149 3.79 -11.85 -21.40
CA GLU A 149 3.02 -11.01 -20.51
C GLU A 149 3.01 -11.53 -19.06
N ASN A 150 2.91 -12.85 -18.86
CA ASN A 150 2.91 -13.46 -17.54
C ASN A 150 4.26 -13.30 -16.85
N GLU A 151 5.36 -13.47 -17.57
CA GLU A 151 6.71 -13.22 -17.04
C GLU A 151 6.90 -11.74 -16.64
N ALA A 152 6.44 -10.81 -17.48
CA ALA A 152 6.37 -9.38 -17.16
C ALA A 152 5.55 -9.11 -15.89
N PHE A 153 4.39 -9.74 -15.77
CA PHE A 153 3.53 -9.62 -14.60
C PHE A 153 4.20 -10.15 -13.32
N GLN A 154 4.90 -11.29 -13.37
CA GLN A 154 5.64 -11.82 -12.21
C GLN A 154 6.76 -10.86 -11.74
N ARG A 155 7.46 -10.22 -12.68
CA ARG A 155 8.44 -9.18 -12.36
C ARG A 155 7.78 -7.97 -11.70
N ALA A 156 6.63 -7.53 -12.21
CA ALA A 156 5.86 -6.43 -11.61
C ALA A 156 5.37 -6.75 -10.20
N MET A 157 4.89 -7.98 -9.96
CA MET A 157 4.51 -8.46 -8.64
C MET A 157 5.69 -8.44 -7.67
N SER A 158 6.87 -8.87 -8.12
CA SER A 158 8.08 -8.89 -7.30
C SER A 158 8.52 -7.48 -6.92
N LEU A 159 8.50 -6.54 -7.88
CA LEU A 159 8.82 -5.13 -7.65
C LEU A 159 7.85 -4.49 -6.64
N ALA A 160 6.55 -4.56 -6.92
CA ALA A 160 5.54 -3.91 -6.08
C ALA A 160 5.44 -4.57 -4.68
N GLY A 161 5.57 -5.90 -4.62
CA GLY A 161 5.59 -6.64 -3.37
C GLY A 161 6.82 -6.33 -2.50
N GLY A 162 8.00 -6.24 -3.12
CA GLY A 162 9.24 -5.87 -2.44
C GLY A 162 9.15 -4.48 -1.81
N GLU A 163 8.72 -3.48 -2.58
CA GLU A 163 8.62 -2.11 -2.06
C GLU A 163 7.56 -1.93 -0.98
N PHE A 164 6.45 -2.67 -1.07
CA PHE A 164 5.47 -2.70 0.01
C PHE A 164 6.09 -3.23 1.31
N LEU A 165 6.83 -4.34 1.23
CA LEU A 165 7.51 -4.92 2.40
C LEU A 165 8.62 -4.00 2.93
N ASP A 166 9.36 -3.33 2.06
CA ASP A 166 10.36 -2.35 2.46
C ASP A 166 9.72 -1.17 3.19
N SER A 167 8.56 -0.69 2.73
CA SER A 167 7.77 0.33 3.44
C SER A 167 7.32 -0.16 4.82
N VAL A 168 6.76 -1.37 4.93
CA VAL A 168 6.36 -1.97 6.21
C VAL A 168 7.56 -2.06 7.16
N ARG A 169 8.70 -2.59 6.69
CA ARG A 169 9.91 -2.77 7.49
C ARG A 169 10.55 -1.46 7.90
N TYR A 170 10.59 -0.47 7.02
CA TYR A 170 11.02 0.88 7.37
C TYR A 170 10.19 1.45 8.52
N HIS A 171 8.85 1.34 8.42
CA HIS A 171 7.99 1.85 9.47
C HIS A 171 8.13 1.08 10.78
N ALA A 172 8.25 -0.24 10.71
CA ALA A 172 8.41 -1.11 11.87
C ALA A 172 9.75 -0.94 12.59
N MET A 173 10.85 -0.89 11.84
CA MET A 173 12.21 -0.99 12.38
C MET A 173 12.89 0.36 12.58
N SER A 174 12.42 1.42 11.90
CA SER A 174 13.04 2.75 11.96
C SER A 174 12.09 3.80 12.52
N TRP A 175 10.91 3.97 11.90
CA TRP A 175 9.96 5.01 12.27
C TRP A 175 9.30 4.77 13.63
N LEU A 176 8.79 3.57 13.89
CA LEU A 176 8.06 3.26 15.11
C LEU A 176 8.95 3.37 16.37
N PRO A 177 10.19 2.85 16.41
CA PRO A 177 11.09 3.04 17.55
C PRO A 177 11.50 4.49 17.79
N ALA A 178 11.52 5.35 16.75
CA ALA A 178 11.81 6.78 16.91
C ALA A 178 10.80 7.46 17.85
N ARG A 179 9.57 6.94 17.91
CA ARG A 179 8.51 7.50 18.76
C ARG A 179 8.88 7.50 20.24
N SER A 180 9.44 6.42 20.80
CA SER A 180 9.79 6.39 22.23
C SER A 180 10.87 7.43 22.55
N ILE A 181 11.87 7.56 21.66
CA ILE A 181 12.94 8.55 21.79
C ILE A 181 12.36 9.97 21.81
N VAL A 182 11.46 10.28 20.88
CA VAL A 182 10.83 11.60 20.81
C VAL A 182 9.96 11.88 22.04
N MET A 183 9.19 10.89 22.50
CA MET A 183 8.38 11.02 23.71
C MET A 183 9.23 11.28 24.96
N GLU A 184 10.31 10.55 25.15
CA GLU A 184 11.25 10.77 26.26
C GLU A 184 11.90 12.17 26.20
N CYS A 185 12.28 12.63 25.01
CA CYS A 185 12.83 13.97 24.83
C CYS A 185 11.79 15.07 25.11
N LEU A 186 10.54 14.84 24.70
CA LEU A 186 9.43 15.74 25.02
C LEU A 186 9.19 15.80 26.53
N GLU A 187 9.19 14.68 27.24
CA GLU A 187 9.01 14.67 28.69
C GLU A 187 10.15 15.40 29.42
N ALA A 188 11.39 15.23 28.95
CA ALA A 188 12.57 15.86 29.53
C ALA A 188 12.72 17.36 29.18
N ARG A 189 11.91 17.91 28.26
CA ARG A 189 12.13 19.25 27.67
C ARG A 189 12.18 20.39 28.69
N HIS A 190 11.40 20.32 29.77
CA HIS A 190 11.40 21.35 30.82
C HIS A 190 12.70 21.39 31.63
N GLY A 191 13.48 20.29 31.65
CA GLY A 191 14.82 20.25 32.23
C GLY A 191 15.90 20.79 31.29
N ILE A 192 15.61 20.94 30.00
CA ILE A 192 16.49 21.53 28.98
C ILE A 192 16.23 23.02 28.85
N ASP A 193 14.96 23.39 28.77
CA ASP A 193 14.49 24.75 28.70
C ASP A 193 13.24 24.91 29.55
N SER A 194 13.25 25.88 30.46
CA SER A 194 12.16 26.06 31.43
C SER A 194 10.79 26.34 30.77
N SER A 195 10.76 26.97 29.58
CA SER A 195 9.51 27.20 28.84
C SER A 195 8.96 25.91 28.22
N GLY A 196 9.85 24.96 27.91
CA GLY A 196 9.52 23.70 27.26
C GLY A 196 9.32 23.81 25.76
N GLU A 197 9.64 24.95 25.15
CA GLU A 197 9.60 25.15 23.70
C GLU A 197 10.78 24.50 22.98
N ILE A 198 11.89 24.26 23.68
CA ILE A 198 13.08 23.62 23.14
C ILE A 198 13.13 22.15 23.56
N VAL A 199 13.21 21.26 22.56
CA VAL A 199 13.40 19.82 22.75
C VAL A 199 14.81 19.45 22.28
N LEU A 200 15.61 18.83 23.15
CA LEU A 200 16.92 18.30 22.79
C LEU A 200 16.81 16.81 22.45
N LEU A 201 17.01 16.46 21.18
CA LEU A 201 17.20 15.07 20.76
C LEU A 201 18.62 14.62 21.09
N LYS A 202 18.76 13.66 22.02
CA LYS A 202 20.08 13.11 22.43
C LYS A 202 20.75 12.26 21.34
N GLN A 203 19.97 11.78 20.39
CA GLN A 203 20.42 11.02 19.23
C GLN A 203 19.53 11.35 18.04
N PHE A 204 20.08 11.23 16.83
CA PHE A 204 19.28 11.33 15.62
C PHE A 204 18.26 10.19 15.59
N CYS A 205 17.01 10.52 15.30
CA CYS A 205 15.96 9.56 14.98
C CYS A 205 15.07 10.18 13.87
N PRO A 206 14.48 9.36 12.99
CA PRO A 206 13.58 9.86 11.96
C PRO A 206 12.31 10.40 12.62
N VAL A 207 12.18 11.73 12.66
CA VAL A 207 10.95 12.40 13.10
C VAL A 207 10.25 12.89 11.85
N SER A 208 9.19 12.21 11.43
CA SER A 208 8.26 12.74 10.44
C SER A 208 7.06 13.34 11.17
N ASN A 209 6.73 14.60 10.85
CA ASN A 209 5.49 15.24 11.25
C ASN A 209 4.27 14.58 10.59
#